data_AF-H3CCE2-F1
#
_entry.id   AF-H3CCE2-F1
#
_cell.length_a   1.000
_cell.length_b   1.000
_cell.length_c   1.000
_cell.angle_alpha   90.00
_cell.angle_beta   90.00
_cell.angle_gamma   90.00
#
_symmetry.space_group_name_H-M   'P 1'
#
loop_
_entity.id
_entity.type
_entity.pdbx_description
1 polymer ?
#
loop_
_entity_poly.entity_id
_entity_poly.type
_entity_poly.pdbx_seq_one_letter_code
_entity_poly.pdbx_strand_id
1 'polypeptide(L)'
;NFTALQLGTVVPPARQATFECSFIPAEPMGGAPFGLVINLNYEDGAGNVFQDAVFNQTVTITEKEDGLDGETIFTYVFLSALGLLILIGLHQLLESRKRRRPAPKVETGTSSHNGVDLSWIPQETLNQINKASPKRSPRKRSQNSAGSDE
;
A
#
# COMPACT_ATOMS: atom_id res chain seq x y z
N ASN A 1 -20.66 43.39 9.51
CA ASN A 1 -21.29 42.98 10.78
C ASN A 1 -22.26 41.87 10.42
N PHE A 2 -21.93 40.61 10.75
CA PHE A 2 -22.50 39.45 10.07
C PHE A 2 -23.73 38.84 10.75
N THR A 3 -24.04 39.21 12.00
CA THR A 3 -25.24 38.72 12.69
C THR A 3 -25.70 39.73 13.74
N ALA A 4 -26.99 40.03 13.80
CA ALA A 4 -27.62 40.78 14.89
C ALA A 4 -28.77 39.92 15.44
N LEU A 5 -28.65 39.49 16.70
CA LEU A 5 -29.66 38.69 17.39
C LEU A 5 -30.39 39.58 18.40
N GLN A 6 -31.70 39.70 18.27
CA GLN A 6 -32.54 40.42 19.20
C GLN A 6 -33.14 39.42 20.20
N LEU A 7 -32.69 39.45 21.46
CA LEU A 7 -33.14 38.48 22.46
C LEU A 7 -34.34 38.95 23.28
N GLY A 8 -34.53 40.27 23.47
CA GLY A 8 -35.71 40.84 24.13
C GLY A 8 -35.95 40.34 25.57
N THR A 9 -34.94 39.73 26.20
CA THR A 9 -35.07 39.09 27.51
C THR A 9 -34.79 40.07 28.63
N VAL A 10 -35.76 40.27 29.52
CA VAL A 10 -35.56 41.04 30.75
C VAL A 10 -34.80 40.20 31.78
N VAL A 11 -33.63 40.68 32.20
CA VAL A 11 -32.82 40.03 33.23
C VAL A 11 -33.05 40.76 34.56
N PRO A 12 -33.63 40.11 35.59
CA PRO A 12 -33.83 40.73 36.89
C PRO A 12 -32.49 41.08 37.57
N PRO A 13 -32.48 42.06 38.50
CA PRO A 13 -31.31 42.39 39.29
C PRO A 13 -30.74 41.15 40.01
N ALA A 14 -29.41 41.07 40.10
CA ALA A 14 -28.68 39.97 40.74
C ALA A 14 -28.97 38.57 40.16
N ARG A 15 -29.48 38.47 38.93
CA ARG A 15 -29.58 37.22 38.18
C ARG A 15 -28.69 37.25 36.95
N GLN A 16 -28.31 36.05 36.52
CA GLN A 16 -27.55 35.82 35.29
C GLN A 16 -28.48 35.26 34.22
N ALA A 17 -28.19 35.59 32.97
CA ALA A 17 -28.82 35.01 31.79
C ALA A 17 -27.74 34.48 30.85
N THR A 18 -28.07 33.42 30.13
CA THR A 18 -27.20 32.81 29.13
C THR A 18 -27.87 32.93 27.78
N PHE A 19 -27.09 33.28 26.77
CA PHE A 19 -27.57 33.54 25.42
C PHE A 19 -26.75 32.71 24.44
N GLU A 20 -27.46 31.99 23.58
CA GLU A 20 -26.84 31.23 22.50
C GLU A 20 -26.77 32.09 21.24
N CYS A 21 -25.60 32.13 20.62
CA CYS A 21 -25.38 32.84 19.38
C CYS A 21 -24.71 31.88 18.40
N SER A 22 -25.45 31.50 17.35
CA SER A 22 -24.93 30.74 16.23
C SER A 22 -24.69 31.67 15.05
N PHE A 23 -23.58 31.45 14.35
CA PHE A 23 -23.26 32.15 13.12
C PHE A 23 -22.56 31.18 12.17
N ILE A 24 -22.75 31.41 10.87
CA ILE A 24 -22.10 30.63 9.82
C ILE A 24 -20.94 31.47 9.31
N PRO A 25 -19.69 31.01 9.50
CA PRO A 25 -18.55 31.71 8.94
C PRO A 25 -18.54 31.60 7.41
N ALA A 26 -18.01 32.61 6.75
CA ALA A 26 -17.85 32.56 5.30
C ALA A 26 -16.73 31.58 4.92
N GLU A 27 -16.87 30.91 3.77
CA GLU A 27 -15.90 29.96 3.20
C GLU A 27 -14.43 30.45 3.22
N PRO A 28 -14.08 31.71 2.87
CA PRO A 28 -12.69 32.17 2.94
C PRO A 28 -12.14 32.40 4.36
N MET A 29 -12.94 32.18 5.41
CA MET A 29 -12.53 32.30 6.81
C MET A 29 -11.97 30.98 7.38
N GLY A 30 -11.99 29.90 6.58
CA GLY A 30 -11.35 28.63 6.93
C GLY A 30 -9.82 28.75 6.92
N GLY A 31 -9.18 28.37 8.02
CA GLY A 31 -7.72 28.22 8.10
C GLY A 31 -6.92 29.48 8.47
N ALA A 32 -7.51 30.68 8.42
CA ALA A 32 -6.84 31.92 8.82
C ALA A 32 -7.39 32.48 10.16
N PRO A 33 -6.55 33.08 11.03
CA PRO A 33 -7.03 33.77 12.22
C PRO A 33 -7.81 35.04 11.84
N PHE A 34 -8.97 35.26 12.45
CA PHE A 34 -9.75 36.49 12.27
C PHE A 34 -10.24 37.05 13.60
N GLY A 35 -10.42 38.38 13.65
CA GLY A 35 -10.98 39.05 14.81
C GLY A 35 -12.48 38.78 14.96
N LEU A 36 -12.89 38.27 16.12
CA LEU A 36 -14.28 38.10 16.50
C LEU A 36 -14.61 39.08 17.64
N VAL A 37 -15.61 39.93 17.39
CA VAL A 37 -16.14 40.88 18.37
C VAL A 37 -17.63 40.59 18.58
N ILE A 38 -18.03 40.34 19.82
CA ILE A 38 -19.44 40.18 20.22
C ILE A 38 -19.81 41.38 21.07
N ASN A 39 -20.73 42.20 20.57
CA ASN A 39 -21.27 43.35 21.27
C ASN A 39 -22.65 43.01 21.84
N LEU A 40 -22.82 43.20 23.16
CA LEU A 40 -24.08 43.09 23.86
C LEU A 40 -24.69 44.49 24.00
N ASN A 41 -25.86 44.69 23.39
CA ASN A 41 -26.66 45.90 23.56
C ASN A 41 -27.80 45.62 24.53
N TYR A 42 -27.93 46.45 25.57
CA TYR A 42 -28.99 46.30 26.57
C TYR A 42 -29.50 47.67 27.05
N GLU A 43 -30.71 47.68 27.57
CA GLU A 43 -31.33 48.86 28.16
C GLU A 43 -31.63 48.64 29.64
N ASP A 44 -31.53 49.69 30.44
CA ASP A 44 -31.98 49.68 31.83
C ASP A 44 -33.48 50.02 31.95
N GLY A 45 -34.02 49.92 33.16
CA GLY A 45 -35.43 50.27 33.43
C GLY A 45 -35.78 51.76 33.25
N ALA A 46 -34.79 52.63 33.05
CA ALA A 46 -34.97 54.05 32.75
C ALA A 46 -34.89 54.37 31.24
N GLY A 47 -34.66 53.34 30.40
CA GLY A 47 -34.53 53.48 28.94
C GLY A 47 -33.15 53.95 28.48
N ASN A 48 -32.13 53.90 29.35
CA ASN A 48 -30.75 54.19 28.92
C ASN A 48 -30.18 52.98 28.20
N VAL A 49 -29.59 53.22 27.03
CA VAL A 49 -28.98 52.17 26.21
C VAL A 49 -27.49 52.08 26.48
N PHE A 50 -27.01 50.85 26.67
CA PHE A 50 -25.61 50.51 26.88
C PHE A 50 -25.15 49.49 25.84
N GLN A 51 -23.84 49.52 25.54
CA GLN A 51 -23.18 48.56 24.68
C GLN A 51 -21.89 48.11 25.33
N ASP A 52 -21.68 46.80 25.41
CA ASP A 52 -20.45 46.20 25.94
C ASP A 52 -19.88 45.15 24.98
N ALA A 53 -18.55 45.11 24.85
CA ALA A 53 -17.83 44.17 24.00
C ALA A 53 -17.46 42.91 24.80
N VAL A 54 -18.45 42.06 25.05
CA VAL A 54 -18.32 40.85 25.89
C VAL A 54 -17.32 39.83 25.35
N PHE A 55 -16.98 39.91 24.06
CA PHE A 55 -15.91 39.13 23.45
C PHE A 55 -15.17 39.99 22.42
N ASN A 56 -13.85 39.99 22.46
CA ASN A 56 -13.00 40.69 21.50
C ASN A 56 -11.65 39.97 21.40
N GLN A 57 -11.60 38.91 20.60
CA GLN A 57 -10.42 38.08 20.46
C GLN A 57 -10.25 37.59 19.02
N THR A 58 -9.02 37.25 18.66
CA THR A 58 -8.73 36.54 17.42
C THR A 58 -9.04 35.06 17.60
N VAL A 59 -9.88 34.51 16.72
CA VAL A 59 -10.22 33.09 16.71
C VAL A 59 -9.86 32.48 15.36
N THR A 60 -9.63 31.18 15.35
CA THR A 60 -9.35 30.42 14.13
C THR A 60 -10.47 29.42 13.94
N ILE A 61 -11.10 29.44 12.76
CA ILE A 61 -12.05 28.41 12.38
C ILE A 61 -11.29 27.31 11.69
N THR A 62 -11.35 26.13 12.29
CA THR A 62 -10.89 24.89 11.72
C THR A 62 -12.10 24.14 11.19
N GLU A 63 -12.10 23.85 9.89
CA GLU A 63 -13.02 22.84 9.38
C GLU A 63 -12.66 21.50 10.03
N LYS A 64 -13.68 20.73 10.42
CA LYS A 64 -13.46 19.37 10.89
C LYS A 64 -13.04 18.57 9.66
N GLU A 65 -11.80 18.08 9.63
CA GLU A 65 -11.38 17.13 8.61
C GLU A 65 -12.29 15.90 8.74
N ASP A 66 -13.21 15.73 7.79
CA ASP A 66 -14.14 14.60 7.77
C ASP A 66 -13.36 13.33 7.42
N GLY A 67 -12.75 12.74 8.46
CA GLY A 67 -12.53 11.30 8.69
C GLY A 67 -11.63 10.52 7.74
N LEU A 68 -11.20 11.09 6.61
CA LEU A 68 -10.47 10.37 5.59
C LEU A 68 -9.17 11.09 5.25
N ASP A 69 -8.14 10.86 6.07
CA ASP A 69 -6.80 11.36 5.82
C ASP A 69 -6.23 10.73 4.54
N GLY A 70 -6.32 11.48 3.44
CA GLY A 70 -5.85 11.09 2.13
C GLY A 70 -4.35 10.83 2.09
N GLU A 71 -3.56 11.46 2.96
CA GLU A 71 -2.12 11.25 3.05
C GLU A 71 -1.81 9.83 3.54
N THR A 72 -2.45 9.43 4.63
CA THR A 72 -2.29 8.08 5.19
C THR A 72 -2.79 7.01 4.22
N ILE A 73 -3.94 7.24 3.56
CA ILE A 73 -4.49 6.28 2.60
C ILE A 73 -3.59 6.13 1.38
N PHE A 74 -3.13 7.24 0.82
CA PHE A 74 -2.20 7.23 -0.30
C PHE A 74 -0.91 6.46 0.06
N THR A 75 -0.37 6.72 1.25
CA THR A 75 0.84 6.05 1.74
C THR A 75 0.65 4.54 1.81
N TYR A 76 -0.46 4.04 2.34
CA TYR A 76 -0.71 2.59 2.42
C TYR A 76 -0.94 1.95 1.04
N VAL A 77 -1.68 2.59 0.15
CA VAL A 77 -1.87 2.09 -1.23
C VAL A 77 -0.53 2.02 -1.95
N PHE A 78 0.29 3.08 -1.85
CA PHE A 78 1.61 3.13 -2.46
C PHE A 78 2.55 2.04 -1.92
N LEU A 79 2.61 1.87 -0.59
CA LEU A 79 3.41 0.82 0.03
C LEU A 79 2.96 -0.59 -0.37
N SER A 80 1.65 -0.83 -0.49
CA SER A 80 1.13 -2.12 -0.94
C SER A 80 1.53 -2.43 -2.38
N ALA A 81 1.47 -1.43 -3.28
CA ALA A 81 1.89 -1.56 -4.67
C ALA A 81 3.40 -1.79 -4.78
N LEU A 82 4.20 -1.07 -3.99
CA LEU A 82 5.65 -1.25 -3.94
C LEU A 82 6.03 -2.65 -3.43
N GLY A 83 5.34 -3.13 -2.38
CA GLY A 83 5.53 -4.48 -1.85
C GLY A 83 5.24 -5.56 -2.89
N LEU A 84 4.13 -5.42 -3.64
CA LEU A 84 3.79 -6.35 -4.73
C LEU A 84 4.84 -6.31 -5.85
N LEU A 85 5.31 -5.12 -6.23
CA LEU A 85 6.35 -4.96 -7.24
C LEU A 85 7.66 -5.65 -6.83
N ILE A 86 8.08 -5.51 -5.57
CA ILE A 86 9.27 -6.19 -5.03
C ILE A 86 9.10 -7.71 -5.09
N LEU A 87 7.93 -8.22 -4.71
CA LEU A 87 7.65 -9.66 -4.70
C LEU A 87 7.67 -10.24 -6.13
N ILE A 88 7.08 -9.55 -7.09
CA ILE A 88 7.15 -9.90 -8.51
C ILE A 88 8.59 -9.79 -9.02
N GLY A 89 9.31 -8.73 -8.68
CA GLY A 89 10.70 -8.51 -9.08
C GLY A 89 11.62 -9.62 -8.58
N LEU A 90 11.48 -10.03 -7.32
CA LEU A 90 12.19 -11.17 -6.73
C LEU A 90 11.83 -12.47 -7.43
N HIS A 91 10.54 -12.72 -7.71
CA HIS A 91 10.10 -13.90 -8.43
C HIS A 91 10.73 -13.99 -9.83
N GLN A 92 10.71 -12.88 -10.59
CA GLN A 92 11.32 -12.80 -11.92
C GLN A 92 12.85 -12.99 -11.87
N LEU A 93 13.51 -12.45 -10.84
CA LEU A 93 14.95 -12.62 -10.64
C LEU A 93 15.32 -14.07 -10.29
N LEU A 94 14.54 -14.74 -9.44
CA LEU A 94 14.77 -16.14 -9.07
C LEU A 94 14.49 -17.10 -10.24
N GLU A 95 13.40 -16.90 -10.98
CA GLU A 95 13.05 -17.69 -12.16
C GLU A 95 14.06 -17.48 -13.30
N SER A 96 14.52 -16.25 -13.52
CA SER A 96 15.58 -15.99 -14.51
C SER A 96 16.91 -16.64 -14.14
N ARG A 97 17.25 -16.78 -12.84
CA ARG A 97 18.43 -17.55 -12.39
C ARG A 97 18.27 -19.05 -12.60
N LYS A 98 17.08 -19.62 -12.42
CA LYS A 98 16.82 -21.06 -12.68
C LYS A 98 16.98 -21.42 -14.15
N ARG A 99 16.58 -20.53 -15.07
CA ARG A 99 16.77 -20.71 -16.52
C ARG A 99 18.23 -20.61 -16.99
N ARG A 100 19.15 -20.11 -16.16
CA ARG A 100 20.60 -20.04 -16.46
C ARG A 100 21.37 -21.26 -15.98
N ARG A 101 20.72 -22.38 -15.66
CA ARG A 101 21.43 -23.64 -15.49
C ARG A 101 21.81 -24.15 -16.88
N PRO A 102 23.11 -24.23 -17.24
CA PRO A 102 23.50 -24.87 -18.49
C PRO A 102 22.92 -26.28 -18.52
N ALA A 103 22.36 -26.68 -19.68
CA ALA A 103 21.84 -28.03 -19.84
C ALA A 103 22.91 -29.02 -19.37
N PRO A 104 22.57 -30.04 -18.56
CA PRO A 104 23.55 -31.00 -18.10
C PRO A 104 24.26 -31.54 -19.33
N LYS A 105 25.59 -31.44 -19.35
CA LYS A 105 26.40 -32.06 -20.42
C LYS A 105 26.00 -33.52 -20.44
N VAL A 106 25.28 -33.91 -21.49
CA VAL A 106 24.97 -35.29 -21.74
C VAL A 106 26.30 -35.93 -22.08
N GLU A 107 26.87 -36.68 -21.15
CA GLU A 107 28.01 -37.55 -21.42
C GLU A 107 27.50 -38.66 -22.33
N THR A 108 27.50 -38.38 -23.63
CA THR A 108 27.59 -39.45 -24.62
C THR A 108 28.93 -40.12 -24.38
N GLY A 109 28.93 -41.18 -23.57
CA GLY A 109 30.04 -42.12 -23.51
C GLY A 109 30.38 -42.63 -24.92
N THR A 110 31.50 -43.33 -25.06
CA THR A 110 32.17 -43.81 -26.29
C THR A 110 31.32 -44.56 -27.34
N SER A 111 30.01 -44.66 -27.16
CA SER A 111 29.00 -45.16 -28.09
C SER A 111 28.88 -44.42 -29.44
N SER A 112 29.48 -43.24 -29.62
CA SER A 112 29.51 -42.55 -30.92
C SER A 112 30.90 -42.63 -31.55
N HIS A 113 31.10 -43.59 -32.45
CA HIS A 113 32.32 -43.72 -33.26
C HIS A 113 32.37 -42.73 -34.44
N ASN A 114 31.52 -41.70 -34.45
CA ASN A 114 31.25 -40.84 -35.61
C ASN A 114 32.37 -39.82 -35.93
N GLY A 115 33.61 -40.12 -35.57
CA GLY A 115 34.77 -39.27 -35.80
C GLY A 115 36.12 -39.93 -35.51
N VAL A 116 36.16 -41.26 -35.39
CA VAL A 116 37.40 -42.00 -35.13
C VAL A 116 37.69 -42.91 -36.32
N ASP A 117 38.87 -42.78 -36.92
CA ASP A 117 39.32 -43.66 -38.00
C ASP A 117 39.69 -45.04 -37.45
N LEU A 118 39.03 -46.07 -38.00
CA LEU A 118 39.18 -47.47 -37.60
C LEU A 118 40.01 -48.28 -38.61
N SER A 119 40.68 -47.61 -39.57
CA SER A 119 41.48 -48.21 -40.64
C SER A 119 42.62 -49.13 -40.16
N TRP A 120 43.11 -48.93 -38.94
CA TRP A 120 44.18 -49.74 -38.33
C TRP A 120 43.69 -51.10 -37.78
N ILE A 121 42.37 -51.30 -37.64
CA ILE A 121 41.80 -52.53 -37.07
C ILE A 121 41.50 -53.53 -38.21
N PRO A 122 41.90 -54.80 -38.08
CA PRO A 122 41.54 -55.84 -39.04
C PRO A 122 40.02 -55.93 -39.26
N GLN A 123 39.60 -56.06 -40.53
CA GLN A 123 38.19 -56.05 -40.94
C GLN A 123 37.37 -57.14 -40.23
N GLU A 124 37.98 -58.28 -39.91
CA GLU A 124 37.35 -59.37 -39.16
C GLU A 124 36.91 -58.93 -37.76
N THR A 125 37.77 -58.18 -37.05
CA THR A 125 37.48 -57.64 -35.72
C THR A 125 36.42 -56.55 -35.79
N LEU A 126 36.48 -55.69 -36.81
CA LEU A 126 35.49 -54.63 -37.02
C LEU A 126 34.07 -55.21 -37.20
N ASN A 127 33.96 -56.29 -37.98
CA ASN A 127 32.71 -56.98 -38.23
C ASN A 127 32.15 -57.67 -36.99
N GLN A 128 33.01 -58.13 -36.07
CA GLN A 128 32.58 -58.68 -34.78
C GLN A 128 32.06 -57.60 -33.83
N ILE A 129 32.72 -56.44 -33.77
CA ILE A 129 32.32 -55.30 -32.93
C ILE A 129 30.99 -54.71 -33.41
N ASN A 130 30.80 -54.53 -34.72
CA ASN A 130 29.53 -54.02 -35.29
C ASN A 130 28.36 -55.00 -35.10
N LYS A 131 28.61 -56.31 -35.09
CA LYS A 131 27.59 -57.33 -34.81
C LYS A 131 27.26 -57.42 -33.31
N ALA A 132 28.23 -57.19 -32.44
CA ALA A 132 28.07 -57.24 -30.99
C ALA A 132 27.70 -55.87 -30.41
N SER A 133 26.59 -55.28 -30.86
CA SER A 133 25.97 -54.21 -30.08
C SER A 133 25.49 -54.81 -28.75
N PRO A 134 25.99 -54.37 -27.58
CA PRO A 134 25.54 -54.95 -26.32
C PRO A 134 24.04 -54.65 -26.19
N LYS A 135 23.21 -55.70 -26.26
CA LYS A 135 21.79 -55.59 -25.87
C LYS A 135 21.77 -55.01 -24.47
N ARG A 136 21.27 -53.77 -24.37
CA ARG A 136 21.06 -53.02 -23.13
C ARG A 136 20.45 -53.96 -22.09
N SER A 137 21.19 -54.26 -21.02
CA SER A 137 20.68 -55.08 -19.94
C SER A 137 19.44 -54.40 -19.32
N PRO A 138 18.41 -55.16 -18.91
CA PRO A 138 17.20 -54.57 -18.35
C PRO A 138 17.54 -53.78 -17.08
N ARG A 139 17.37 -52.45 -17.13
CA ARG A 139 17.53 -51.60 -15.95
C ARG A 139 16.40 -51.91 -14.99
N LYS A 140 16.72 -52.52 -13.84
CA LYS A 140 15.80 -52.77 -12.73
C LYS A 140 15.18 -51.43 -12.28
N ARG A 141 13.89 -51.25 -12.54
CA ARG A 141 13.13 -50.09 -12.05
C ARG A 141 12.83 -50.34 -10.57
N SER A 142 13.53 -49.65 -9.68
CA SER A 142 13.11 -49.53 -8.28
C SER A 142 11.79 -48.77 -8.27
N GLN A 143 10.68 -49.46 -7.96
CA GLN A 143 9.47 -48.79 -7.53
C GLN A 143 9.74 -48.31 -6.10
N ASN A 144 9.83 -46.99 -5.92
CA ASN A 144 9.70 -46.42 -4.60
C ASN A 144 8.21 -46.49 -4.26
N SER A 145 7.85 -47.44 -3.40
CA SER A 145 6.60 -47.42 -2.67
C SER A 145 6.52 -46.10 -1.90
N ALA A 146 5.52 -45.29 -2.21
CA ALA A 146 5.15 -44.13 -1.43
C ALA A 146 4.87 -44.60 0.00
N GLY A 147 5.62 -44.05 0.97
CA GLY A 147 5.31 -44.20 2.38
C GLY A 147 4.03 -43.44 2.68
N SER A 148 2.96 -44.19 2.89
CA SER A 148 1.95 -43.87 3.89
C SER A 148 2.59 -44.06 5.26
N ASP A 149 2.62 -43.01 6.08
CA ASP A 149 2.13 -43.01 7.46
C ASP A 149 2.45 -41.67 8.16
N GLU A 150 1.40 -41.15 8.80
CA GLU A 150 1.29 -40.05 9.80
C GLU A 150 1.34 -38.58 9.34
#